data_AF-K2DV66-F1
#
_entry.id   AF-K2DV66-F1
#
_cell.length_a   1.000
_cell.length_b   1.000
_cell.length_c   1.000
_cell.angle_alpha   90.00
_cell.angle_beta   90.00
_cell.angle_gamma   90.00
#
_symmetry.space_group_name_H-M   'P 1'
#
loop_
_entity.id
_entity.type
_entity.pdbx_description
1 polymer ?
#
loop_
_entity_poly.entity_id
_entity_poly.type
_entity_poly.pdbx_seq_one_letter_code
_entity_poly.pdbx_strand_id
1 'polypeptide(L)'
;PASALRVTTSQQRPIDANDDATYPRIGRRQKKRGVCLSQGLPHPLRISTILHEANSTVHMRRQTAGLARRAVVTHISTTRNIVHMNVRLPHVSARSRFGKRPLGRHRGFSLIEVLVAIVVLSFGLLGMVGMQAFALQSNREARLQGQAAVLARELAEMMRGNKVVGADPSTTNNFYLGTFTVGSLSMGTNASYCSGVSASTPCATPAVVAKAEMTDWLNRVNTELPGARVTICFDGAPYDTSGMPQWTCTPTGADEIAVIKIGWTRASTDRSQTGAGAIESAASNPPSIIFPVTSGNATSGT
;
A
#
# COMPACT_ATOMS: atom_id res chain seq x y z
N PRO A 1 -86.89 27.79 18.68
CA PRO A 1 -86.52 28.78 19.73
C PRO A 1 -84.99 28.86 19.85
N ALA A 2 -84.27 29.56 18.96
CA ALA A 2 -84.28 31.00 18.69
C ALA A 2 -83.65 31.84 19.82
N SER A 3 -82.54 32.49 19.45
CA SER A 3 -82.12 33.84 19.86
C SER A 3 -81.55 34.03 21.27
N ALA A 4 -80.65 34.95 21.57
CA ALA A 4 -79.76 35.85 20.83
C ALA A 4 -79.05 36.69 21.91
N LEU A 5 -77.83 37.18 21.67
CA LEU A 5 -77.58 38.61 21.82
C LEU A 5 -76.39 39.04 20.96
N ARG A 6 -76.61 40.13 20.24
CA ARG A 6 -75.79 40.81 19.24
C ARG A 6 -75.99 42.30 19.48
N VAL A 7 -74.95 43.12 19.59
CA VAL A 7 -74.99 44.59 19.40
C VAL A 7 -73.57 45.02 18.96
N THR A 8 -73.30 45.17 17.65
CA THR A 8 -73.22 46.41 16.81
C THR A 8 -71.88 47.17 16.94
N THR A 9 -71.23 47.75 15.93
CA THR A 9 -71.66 48.46 14.69
C THR A 9 -70.40 48.64 13.78
N SER A 10 -70.46 48.43 12.45
CA SER A 10 -70.49 49.44 11.35
C SER A 10 -69.20 50.31 11.23
N GLN A 11 -68.50 50.53 10.11
CA GLN A 11 -68.98 50.94 8.78
C GLN A 11 -67.84 50.99 7.72
N GLN A 12 -68.00 50.24 6.62
CA GLN A 12 -67.91 50.62 5.20
C GLN A 12 -66.94 51.71 4.64
N ARG A 13 -66.07 51.24 3.73
CA ARG A 13 -65.85 51.63 2.30
C ARG A 13 -64.78 52.69 1.85
N PRO A 14 -64.28 52.53 0.58
CA PRO A 14 -63.01 53.06 0.04
C PRO A 14 -63.21 54.28 -0.89
N ILE A 15 -62.10 54.86 -1.37
CA ILE A 15 -62.06 55.82 -2.49
C ILE A 15 -60.85 55.50 -3.39
N ASP A 16 -61.13 55.35 -4.68
CA ASP A 16 -60.24 55.26 -5.83
C ASP A 16 -59.76 56.65 -6.31
N ALA A 17 -58.63 56.71 -7.04
CA ALA A 17 -58.33 57.55 -8.22
C ALA A 17 -56.79 57.68 -8.38
N ASN A 18 -56.14 57.19 -9.43
CA ASN A 18 -55.99 57.78 -10.78
C ASN A 18 -55.52 59.25 -10.77
N ASP A 19 -54.30 59.52 -11.29
CA ASP A 19 -54.09 60.28 -12.55
C ASP A 19 -52.63 60.75 -12.76
N ASP A 20 -52.15 60.43 -13.98
CA ASP A 20 -51.47 61.28 -14.97
C ASP A 20 -50.31 62.25 -14.64
N ALA A 21 -49.14 61.89 -15.20
CA ALA A 21 -48.52 62.49 -16.40
C ALA A 21 -47.76 63.86 -16.40
N THR A 22 -46.62 63.84 -17.14
CA THR A 22 -46.09 64.88 -18.09
C THR A 22 -45.08 65.93 -17.54
N TYR A 23 -43.72 65.81 -17.74
CA TYR A 23 -42.82 66.24 -18.88
C TYR A 23 -42.33 67.73 -18.86
N PRO A 24 -41.39 68.26 -19.72
CA PRO A 24 -40.20 67.73 -20.47
C PRO A 24 -38.96 68.70 -20.68
N ARG A 25 -37.94 68.20 -21.44
CA ARG A 25 -36.85 68.84 -22.29
C ARG A 25 -35.47 69.08 -21.63
N ILE A 26 -34.31 68.74 -22.24
CA ILE A 26 -33.67 69.13 -23.53
C ILE A 26 -32.72 67.97 -24.02
N GLY A 27 -32.77 67.40 -25.25
CA GLY A 27 -32.06 67.78 -26.51
C GLY A 27 -30.53 67.48 -26.49
N ARG A 28 -29.79 66.86 -27.46
CA ARG A 28 -29.96 66.49 -28.88
C ARG A 28 -28.74 65.63 -29.38
N ARG A 29 -28.98 64.80 -30.44
CA ARG A 29 -28.14 64.39 -31.63
C ARG A 29 -26.89 63.50 -31.44
N GLN A 30 -26.87 62.24 -31.93
CA GLN A 30 -26.70 61.69 -33.32
C GLN A 30 -25.26 61.81 -33.92
N LYS A 31 -24.56 60.69 -34.22
CA LYS A 31 -24.54 59.94 -35.52
C LYS A 31 -23.21 59.17 -35.79
N LYS A 32 -23.37 57.93 -36.31
CA LYS A 32 -22.61 57.21 -37.37
C LYS A 32 -21.17 56.64 -37.18
N ARG A 33 -21.13 55.29 -37.31
CA ARG A 33 -20.32 54.40 -38.20
C ARG A 33 -18.79 54.56 -38.31
N GLY A 34 -18.07 53.45 -38.05
CA GLY A 34 -17.29 52.76 -39.08
C GLY A 34 -15.76 52.58 -38.91
N VAL A 35 -15.36 51.32 -38.68
CA VAL A 35 -14.31 50.56 -39.40
C VAL A 35 -12.80 50.84 -39.17
N CYS A 36 -12.14 49.75 -38.75
CA CYS A 36 -10.80 49.18 -39.04
C CYS A 36 -9.46 49.81 -38.59
N LEU A 37 -8.61 48.84 -38.21
CA LEU A 37 -7.20 48.63 -38.59
C LEU A 37 -6.09 49.17 -37.67
N SER A 38 -5.47 48.18 -37.01
CA SER A 38 -4.06 47.81 -37.18
C SER A 38 -3.05 48.22 -36.11
N GLN A 39 -2.26 47.19 -35.76
CA GLN A 39 -0.82 47.19 -35.51
C GLN A 39 -0.31 47.47 -34.09
N GLY A 40 0.51 46.53 -33.62
CA GLY A 40 1.35 46.68 -32.44
C GLY A 40 1.85 45.36 -31.84
N LEU A 41 2.48 44.49 -32.64
CA LEU A 41 3.50 43.58 -32.09
C LEU A 41 4.72 44.42 -31.69
N PRO A 42 5.46 44.03 -30.64
CA PRO A 42 6.84 43.66 -30.94
C PRO A 42 7.31 42.36 -30.27
N HIS A 43 8.42 41.93 -30.84
CA HIS A 43 9.12 40.65 -30.81
C HIS A 43 9.89 40.30 -29.50
N PRO A 44 10.45 39.08 -29.42
CA PRO A 44 10.98 38.44 -28.21
C PRO A 44 12.49 38.65 -28.03
N LEU A 45 12.97 38.55 -26.78
CA LEU A 45 14.39 38.34 -26.42
C LEU A 45 14.42 37.35 -25.24
N ARG A 46 14.73 36.07 -25.45
CA ARG A 46 16.08 35.43 -25.46
C ARG A 46 16.91 35.62 -24.17
N ILE A 47 17.16 34.45 -23.53
CA ILE A 47 18.41 34.00 -22.89
C ILE A 47 18.75 34.58 -21.51
N SER A 48 18.63 33.73 -20.48
CA SER A 48 19.82 33.18 -19.79
C SER A 48 19.43 32.11 -18.78
N THR A 49 19.74 30.87 -19.15
CA THR A 49 19.90 29.74 -18.26
C THR A 49 21.03 30.07 -17.29
N ILE A 50 20.75 30.25 -16.00
CA ILE A 50 21.78 30.26 -14.96
C ILE A 50 21.76 28.89 -14.30
N LEU A 51 22.66 28.02 -14.78
CA LEU A 51 23.19 26.91 -14.01
C LEU A 51 23.96 27.52 -12.82
N HIS A 52 23.42 27.40 -11.62
CA HIS A 52 24.20 27.67 -10.41
C HIS A 52 24.81 26.36 -9.93
N GLU A 53 26.00 26.09 -10.47
CA GLU A 53 26.94 25.08 -10.00
C GLU A 53 27.50 25.53 -8.65
N ALA A 54 26.95 24.99 -7.55
CA ALA A 54 27.52 25.16 -6.22
C ALA A 54 28.47 23.99 -5.96
N ASN A 55 29.72 24.13 -6.40
CA ASN A 55 30.83 23.31 -5.97
C ASN A 55 31.33 23.86 -4.62
N SER A 56 31.19 23.08 -3.55
CA SER A 56 31.78 23.38 -2.25
C SER A 56 32.34 22.09 -1.66
N THR A 57 33.58 21.82 -2.02
CA THR A 57 34.44 20.79 -1.44
C THR A 57 34.93 21.25 -0.07
N VAL A 58 34.18 20.92 0.98
CA VAL A 58 34.65 21.04 2.36
C VAL A 58 35.37 19.75 2.76
N HIS A 59 36.70 19.81 2.76
CA HIS A 59 37.57 18.89 3.47
C HIS A 59 37.54 19.23 4.98
N MET A 60 37.03 18.35 5.84
CA MET A 60 37.80 17.80 6.97
C MET A 60 36.96 16.94 7.93
N ARG A 61 37.59 15.81 8.29
CA ARG A 61 37.50 15.03 9.55
C ARG A 61 36.17 14.36 9.90
N ARG A 62 36.01 13.13 9.38
CA ARG A 62 35.26 12.06 10.07
C ARG A 62 35.94 11.72 11.39
N GLN A 63 35.31 12.05 12.51
CA GLN A 63 35.53 11.38 13.79
C GLN A 63 34.64 10.14 13.82
N THR A 64 35.22 8.96 13.63
CA THR A 64 34.53 7.69 13.89
C THR A 64 34.72 7.35 15.36
N ALA A 65 33.69 7.59 16.17
CA ALA A 65 33.59 7.04 17.52
C ALA A 65 33.38 5.52 17.41
N GLY A 66 34.30 4.76 17.99
CA GLY A 66 34.23 3.31 18.06
C GLY A 66 33.12 2.86 19.00
N LEU A 67 32.11 2.19 18.45
CA LEU A 67 31.22 1.32 19.19
C LEU A 67 31.63 -0.13 18.94
N ALA A 68 32.44 -0.64 19.86
CA ALA A 68 32.80 -2.04 19.96
C ALA A 68 31.53 -2.89 20.16
N ARG A 69 31.10 -3.57 19.10
CA ARG A 69 30.14 -4.68 19.22
C ARG A 69 30.84 -5.83 19.94
N ARG A 70 30.48 -6.07 21.21
CA ARG A 70 30.73 -7.35 21.90
C ARG A 70 29.92 -8.44 21.20
N ALA A 71 30.57 -9.16 20.27
CA ALA A 71 30.10 -10.47 19.87
C ALA A 71 30.45 -11.46 20.98
N VAL A 72 29.46 -11.91 21.73
CA VAL A 72 29.60 -13.03 22.66
C VAL A 72 29.76 -14.29 21.81
N VAL A 73 31.01 -14.71 21.61
CA VAL A 73 31.33 -16.03 21.07
C VAL A 73 31.25 -17.01 22.24
N THR A 74 30.15 -17.74 22.34
CA THR A 74 30.07 -18.91 23.23
C THR A 74 30.97 -20.00 22.67
N HIS A 75 32.13 -20.19 23.30
CA HIS A 75 32.99 -21.35 23.08
C HIS A 75 32.29 -22.60 23.59
N ILE A 76 31.77 -23.44 22.69
CA ILE A 76 31.43 -24.83 23.00
C ILE A 76 32.75 -25.60 23.05
N SER A 77 33.23 -25.85 24.27
CA SER A 77 34.39 -26.69 24.54
C SER A 77 34.00 -28.15 24.27
N THR A 78 34.33 -28.64 23.07
CA THR A 78 34.16 -30.06 22.73
C THR A 78 35.44 -30.79 23.13
N THR A 79 35.43 -31.46 24.28
CA THR A 79 36.50 -32.36 24.70
C THR A 79 36.51 -33.60 23.80
N ARG A 80 37.42 -33.62 22.82
CA ARG A 80 37.70 -34.82 22.02
C ARG A 80 38.49 -35.82 22.86
N ASN A 81 37.81 -36.85 23.34
CA ASN A 81 38.45 -38.08 23.83
C ASN A 81 39.05 -38.82 22.63
N ILE A 82 40.38 -38.84 22.52
CA ILE A 82 41.11 -39.61 21.51
C ILE A 82 41.39 -41.00 22.11
N VAL A 83 40.59 -42.00 21.73
CA VAL A 83 40.90 -43.40 22.00
C VAL A 83 41.85 -43.87 20.90
N HIS A 84 43.09 -44.22 21.28
CA HIS A 84 44.08 -44.81 20.39
C HIS A 84 43.60 -46.19 19.92
N MET A 85 43.05 -46.26 18.70
CA MET A 85 42.69 -47.52 18.05
C MET A 85 43.86 -47.99 17.20
N ASN A 86 44.62 -48.98 17.71
CA ASN A 86 45.68 -49.65 16.95
C ASN A 86 45.07 -50.60 15.91
N VAL A 87 44.92 -50.11 14.68
CA VAL A 87 44.50 -50.94 13.54
C VAL A 87 45.72 -51.64 12.95
N ARG A 88 45.82 -52.95 13.18
CA ARG A 88 46.85 -53.82 12.59
C ARG A 88 46.45 -54.15 11.15
N LEU A 89 47.18 -53.61 10.17
CA LEU A 89 46.97 -53.86 8.75
C LEU A 89 47.38 -55.30 8.37
N PRO A 90 46.54 -56.07 7.66
CA PRO A 90 46.98 -57.30 7.02
C PRO A 90 47.79 -56.97 5.75
N HIS A 91 49.00 -57.53 5.66
CA HIS A 91 49.78 -57.54 4.41
C HIS A 91 49.07 -58.43 3.38
N VAL A 92 48.27 -57.81 2.51
CA VAL A 92 47.73 -58.47 1.32
C VAL A 92 48.80 -58.41 0.23
N SER A 93 49.42 -59.55 -0.06
CA SER A 93 50.32 -59.72 -1.20
C SER A 93 49.52 -59.58 -2.50
N ALA A 94 49.65 -58.42 -3.16
CA ALA A 94 49.03 -58.15 -4.44
C ALA A 94 49.80 -58.88 -5.56
N ARG A 95 49.31 -60.06 -5.95
CA ARG A 95 49.83 -60.80 -7.11
C ARG A 95 49.30 -60.14 -8.39
N SER A 96 50.17 -59.36 -9.04
CA SER A 96 49.94 -58.77 -10.35
C SER A 96 49.73 -59.85 -11.41
N ARG A 97 48.47 -60.09 -11.79
CA ARG A 97 48.13 -60.81 -13.02
C ARG A 97 47.83 -59.79 -14.11
N PHE A 98 48.85 -59.46 -14.92
CA PHE A 98 48.67 -58.77 -16.20
C PHE A 98 47.99 -59.73 -17.19
N GLY A 99 46.67 -59.88 -17.05
CA GLY A 99 45.83 -60.42 -18.12
C GLY A 99 45.69 -59.37 -19.22
N LYS A 100 46.02 -59.74 -20.47
CA LYS A 100 45.74 -58.93 -21.65
C LYS A 100 44.24 -58.62 -21.68
N ARG A 101 43.86 -57.40 -21.31
CA ARG A 101 42.49 -56.91 -21.48
C ARG A 101 42.22 -56.86 -22.98
N PRO A 102 41.17 -57.51 -23.50
CA PRO A 102 40.79 -57.32 -24.89
C PRO A 102 40.53 -55.82 -25.07
N LEU A 103 41.21 -55.21 -26.04
CA LEU A 103 40.94 -53.85 -26.47
C LEU A 103 39.48 -53.85 -26.96
N GLY A 104 38.58 -53.38 -26.09
CA GLY A 104 37.17 -53.26 -26.39
C GLY A 104 36.99 -52.48 -27.68
N ARG A 105 36.25 -53.04 -28.62
CA ARG A 105 35.90 -52.39 -29.88
C ARG A 105 35.25 -51.05 -29.54
N HIS A 106 35.92 -49.94 -29.82
CA HIS A 106 35.34 -48.60 -29.68
C HIS A 106 34.13 -48.52 -30.63
N ARG A 107 32.92 -48.66 -30.07
CA ARG A 107 31.70 -48.36 -30.79
C ARG A 107 31.62 -46.84 -30.90
N GLY A 108 31.87 -46.32 -32.10
CA GLY A 108 31.69 -44.90 -32.39
C GLY A 108 30.24 -44.49 -32.12
N PHE A 109 30.05 -43.26 -31.63
CA PHE A 109 28.73 -42.67 -31.44
C PHE A 109 28.02 -42.55 -32.79
N SER A 110 26.77 -42.99 -32.84
CA SER A 110 25.94 -42.79 -34.03
C SER A 110 25.41 -41.36 -34.06
N LEU A 111 25.36 -40.73 -35.24
CA LEU A 111 24.85 -39.36 -35.41
C LEU A 111 23.38 -39.22 -34.92
N ILE A 112 22.61 -40.31 -34.98
CA ILE A 112 21.24 -40.36 -34.47
C ILE A 112 21.18 -40.27 -32.93
N GLU A 113 22.17 -40.78 -32.22
CA GLU A 113 22.20 -40.81 -30.76
C GLU A 113 22.39 -39.39 -30.20
N VAL A 114 23.28 -38.61 -30.83
CA VAL A 114 23.48 -37.19 -30.50
C VAL A 114 22.23 -36.37 -30.83
N LEU A 115 21.58 -36.64 -31.97
CA LEU A 115 20.37 -35.93 -32.38
C LEU A 115 19.23 -36.17 -31.39
N VAL A 116 19.02 -37.42 -30.96
CA VAL A 116 18.03 -37.76 -29.94
C VAL A 116 18.38 -37.13 -28.59
N ALA A 117 19.66 -37.12 -28.19
CA ALA A 117 20.10 -36.48 -26.94
C ALA A 117 19.80 -34.97 -26.93
N ILE A 118 20.05 -34.26 -28.02
CA ILE A 118 19.76 -32.83 -28.14
C ILE A 118 18.24 -32.58 -28.07
N VAL A 119 17.43 -33.42 -28.71
CA VAL A 119 15.95 -33.30 -28.67
C VAL A 119 15.44 -33.48 -27.24
N VAL A 120 15.85 -34.54 -26.54
CA VAL A 120 15.45 -34.80 -25.15
C VAL A 120 15.94 -33.68 -24.22
N LEU A 121 17.18 -33.23 -24.39
CA LEU A 121 17.74 -32.11 -23.62
C LEU A 121 16.93 -30.83 -23.85
N SER A 122 16.53 -30.55 -25.09
CA SER A 122 15.75 -29.36 -25.43
C SER A 122 14.40 -29.36 -24.72
N PHE A 123 13.69 -30.49 -24.69
CA PHE A 123 12.46 -30.63 -23.92
C PHE A 123 12.69 -30.48 -22.41
N GLY A 124 13.79 -31.03 -21.88
CA GLY A 124 14.18 -30.85 -20.49
C GLY A 124 14.42 -29.39 -20.11
N LEU A 125 15.09 -28.62 -20.97
CA LEU A 125 15.35 -27.19 -20.76
C LEU A 125 14.07 -26.36 -20.82
N LEU A 126 13.14 -26.65 -21.75
CA LEU A 126 11.83 -26.00 -21.79
C LEU A 126 11.03 -26.22 -20.50
N GLY A 127 11.06 -27.45 -19.95
CA GLY A 127 10.46 -27.75 -18.65
C GLY A 127 11.09 -26.96 -17.50
N MET A 128 12.42 -26.82 -17.49
CA MET A 128 13.14 -26.06 -16.47
C MET A 128 12.76 -24.57 -16.49
N VAL A 129 12.65 -23.95 -17.67
CA VAL A 129 12.26 -22.54 -17.80
C VAL A 129 10.87 -22.29 -17.23
N GLY A 130 9.91 -23.20 -17.50
CA GLY A 130 8.57 -23.11 -16.93
C GLY A 130 8.56 -23.16 -15.39
N MET A 131 9.38 -24.04 -14.80
CA MET A 131 9.53 -24.10 -13.34
C MET A 131 10.20 -22.86 -12.76
N GLN A 132 11.23 -22.31 -13.42
CA GLN A 132 11.88 -21.08 -12.98
C GLN A 132 10.92 -19.88 -13.00
N ALA A 133 10.10 -19.75 -14.05
CA ALA A 133 9.08 -18.70 -14.13
C ALA A 133 8.05 -18.81 -13.00
N PHE A 134 7.58 -20.03 -12.72
CA PHE A 134 6.66 -20.27 -11.60
C PHE A 134 7.29 -19.94 -10.25
N ALA A 135 8.54 -20.37 -10.03
CA ALA A 135 9.27 -20.08 -8.81
C ALA A 135 9.42 -18.57 -8.59
N LEU A 136 9.72 -17.79 -9.63
CA LEU A 136 9.82 -16.33 -9.54
C LEU A 136 8.47 -15.69 -9.16
N GLN A 137 7.38 -16.11 -9.79
CA GLN A 137 6.04 -15.61 -9.47
C GLN A 137 5.64 -15.95 -8.03
N SER A 138 5.87 -17.19 -7.59
CA SER A 138 5.59 -17.63 -6.22
C SER A 138 6.42 -16.86 -5.19
N ASN A 139 7.72 -16.63 -5.45
CA ASN A 139 8.56 -15.83 -4.58
C ASN A 139 8.10 -14.37 -4.48
N ARG A 140 7.62 -13.79 -5.60
CA ARG A 140 7.08 -12.44 -5.60
C ARG A 140 5.82 -12.34 -4.73
N GLU A 141 4.89 -13.27 -4.87
CA GLU A 141 3.67 -13.27 -4.04
C GLU A 141 3.99 -13.49 -2.55
N ALA A 142 4.92 -14.41 -2.23
CA ALA A 142 5.36 -14.63 -0.85
C ALA A 142 5.99 -13.37 -0.25
N ARG A 143 6.78 -12.62 -1.04
CA ARG A 143 7.35 -11.33 -0.63
C ARG A 143 6.25 -10.30 -0.34
N LEU A 144 5.26 -10.17 -1.21
CA LEU A 144 4.14 -9.24 -1.01
C LEU A 144 3.31 -9.61 0.23
N GLN A 145 3.03 -10.89 0.45
CA GLN A 145 2.38 -11.36 1.68
C GLN A 145 3.18 -11.00 2.93
N GLY A 146 4.51 -11.19 2.89
CA GLY A 146 5.40 -10.81 3.98
C GLY A 146 5.38 -9.30 4.27
N GLN A 147 5.44 -8.47 3.23
CA GLN A 147 5.37 -7.01 3.35
C GLN A 147 4.02 -6.57 3.92
N ALA A 148 2.91 -7.11 3.41
CA ALA A 148 1.57 -6.82 3.91
C ALA A 148 1.41 -7.20 5.39
N ALA A 149 1.97 -8.34 5.83
CA ALA A 149 1.96 -8.74 7.23
C ALA A 149 2.77 -7.80 8.13
N VAL A 150 3.92 -7.30 7.65
CA VAL A 150 4.73 -6.30 8.38
C VAL A 150 3.97 -4.99 8.49
N LEU A 151 3.39 -4.49 7.39
CA LEU A 151 2.60 -3.25 7.36
C LEU A 151 1.36 -3.33 8.28
N ALA A 152 0.66 -4.48 8.30
CA ALA A 152 -0.47 -4.70 9.20
C ALA A 152 -0.06 -4.70 10.67
N ARG A 153 1.06 -5.37 11.00
CA ARG A 153 1.60 -5.37 12.38
C ARG A 153 2.03 -3.99 12.82
N GLU A 154 2.71 -3.26 11.94
CA GLU A 154 3.12 -1.89 12.20
C GLU A 154 1.94 -0.99 12.54
N LEU A 155 0.86 -1.05 11.74
CA LEU A 155 -0.36 -0.29 12.02
C LEU A 155 -1.01 -0.72 13.33
N ALA A 156 -1.04 -2.02 13.62
CA ALA A 156 -1.55 -2.52 14.89
C ALA A 156 -0.75 -1.97 16.08
N GLU A 157 0.58 -1.84 15.97
CA GLU A 157 1.40 -1.22 17.01
C GLU A 157 1.17 0.28 17.14
N MET A 158 0.99 1.01 16.03
CA MET A 158 0.64 2.43 16.07
C MET A 158 -0.70 2.66 16.79
N MET A 159 -1.72 1.86 16.46
CA MET A 159 -3.01 1.88 17.15
C MET A 159 -2.90 1.55 18.64
N ARG A 160 -2.03 0.60 19.01
CA ARG A 160 -1.74 0.28 20.43
C ARG A 160 -1.00 1.40 21.15
N GLY A 161 -0.02 2.02 20.50
CA GLY A 161 0.76 3.13 21.03
C GLY A 161 -0.13 4.36 21.29
N ASN A 162 -1.11 4.58 20.42
CA ASN A 162 -2.10 5.63 20.56
C ASN A 162 -3.46 5.09 21.04
N LYS A 163 -3.46 4.43 22.21
CA LYS A 163 -4.65 3.75 22.75
C LYS A 163 -5.91 4.61 22.84
N VAL A 164 -5.77 5.93 23.07
CA VAL A 164 -6.90 6.86 23.22
C VAL A 164 -7.71 6.94 21.92
N VAL A 165 -7.02 6.96 20.79
CA VAL A 165 -7.64 6.99 19.46
C VAL A 165 -7.92 5.57 18.98
N GLY A 166 -6.95 4.66 19.11
CA GLY A 166 -7.03 3.29 18.58
C GLY A 166 -8.07 2.38 19.24
N ALA A 167 -8.52 2.69 20.46
CA ALA A 167 -9.61 1.97 21.14
C ALA A 167 -11.00 2.61 20.92
N ASP A 168 -11.07 3.81 20.34
CA ASP A 168 -12.36 4.47 20.10
C ASP A 168 -13.05 3.81 18.88
N PRO A 169 -14.28 3.24 19.04
CA PRO A 169 -15.02 2.63 17.94
C PRO A 169 -15.63 3.67 16.98
N SER A 170 -15.64 4.96 17.35
CA SER A 170 -16.17 6.03 16.53
C SER A 170 -15.22 6.36 15.37
N THR A 171 -15.72 6.23 14.14
CA THR A 171 -15.02 6.67 12.92
C THR A 171 -14.80 8.19 12.84
N THR A 172 -15.44 8.96 13.73
CA THR A 172 -15.23 10.42 13.81
C THR A 172 -13.99 10.77 14.61
N ASN A 173 -13.69 10.00 15.65
CA ASN A 173 -12.58 10.26 16.57
C ASN A 173 -11.35 9.40 16.25
N ASN A 174 -11.58 8.20 15.69
CA ASN A 174 -10.54 7.24 15.36
C ASN A 174 -10.10 7.37 13.90
N PHE A 175 -9.02 8.14 13.69
CA PHE A 175 -8.45 8.38 12.37
C PHE A 175 -7.70 7.17 11.76
N TYR A 176 -7.50 6.08 12.51
CA TYR A 176 -7.00 4.83 11.94
C TYR A 176 -8.09 4.07 11.19
N LEU A 177 -9.37 4.29 11.51
CA LEU A 177 -10.48 3.61 10.84
C LEU A 177 -10.75 4.22 9.47
N GLY A 178 -11.12 3.37 8.52
CA GLY A 178 -11.45 3.81 7.17
C GLY A 178 -11.33 2.72 6.13
N THR A 179 -11.83 3.04 4.94
CA THR A 179 -11.66 2.21 3.75
C THR A 179 -10.87 3.00 2.71
N PHE A 180 -9.74 2.46 2.30
CA PHE A 180 -8.84 3.04 1.32
C PHE A 180 -8.79 2.13 0.10
N THR A 181 -9.27 2.63 -1.02
CA THR A 181 -9.47 1.83 -2.24
C THR A 181 -8.28 1.92 -3.18
N VAL A 182 -8.24 0.99 -4.14
CA VAL A 182 -7.21 0.95 -5.18
C VAL A 182 -7.15 2.28 -5.92
N GLY A 183 -5.95 2.87 -6.00
CA GLY A 183 -5.73 4.17 -6.65
C GLY A 183 -6.05 5.39 -5.78
N SER A 184 -6.54 5.19 -4.55
CA SER A 184 -6.86 6.27 -3.60
C SER A 184 -6.44 5.91 -2.17
N LEU A 185 -5.16 5.53 -2.01
CA LEU A 185 -4.56 5.23 -0.70
C LEU A 185 -4.01 6.51 -0.06
N SER A 186 -4.90 7.34 0.47
CA SER A 186 -4.53 8.62 1.13
C SER A 186 -5.54 9.01 2.19
N MET A 187 -5.08 9.75 3.21
CA MET A 187 -5.94 10.39 4.21
C MET A 187 -6.74 11.58 3.67
N GLY A 188 -6.45 12.05 2.44
CA GLY A 188 -7.16 13.16 1.81
C GLY A 188 -7.08 14.43 2.65
N THR A 189 -8.24 15.05 2.95
CA THR A 189 -8.33 16.27 3.77
C THR A 189 -7.91 16.06 5.23
N ASN A 190 -7.83 14.81 5.69
CA ASN A 190 -7.36 14.46 7.03
C ASN A 190 -5.85 14.23 7.10
N ALA A 191 -5.10 14.42 6.00
CA ALA A 191 -3.66 14.25 6.00
C ALA A 191 -2.97 15.25 6.96
N SER A 192 -1.93 14.77 7.66
CA SER A 192 -1.10 15.57 8.57
C SER A 192 0.36 15.15 8.43
N TYR A 193 1.30 16.07 8.65
CA TYR A 193 2.75 15.83 8.46
C TYR A 193 3.58 16.26 9.68
N CYS A 194 2.97 16.19 10.86
CA CYS A 194 3.58 16.68 12.11
C CYS A 194 4.74 15.81 12.62
N SER A 195 4.95 14.62 12.05
CA SER A 195 6.01 13.66 12.42
C SER A 195 7.33 13.84 11.65
N GLY A 196 7.38 14.79 10.70
CA GLY A 196 8.57 15.04 9.88
C GLY A 196 9.65 15.86 10.60
N VAL A 197 10.91 15.65 10.26
CA VAL A 197 12.07 16.43 10.78
C VAL A 197 11.98 17.93 10.52
N SER A 198 11.20 18.34 9.51
CA SER A 198 10.96 19.74 9.17
C SER A 198 9.55 20.22 9.55
N ALA A 199 8.83 19.47 10.39
CA ALA A 199 7.48 19.84 10.79
C ALA A 199 7.51 21.15 11.60
N SER A 200 6.87 22.19 11.07
CA SER A 200 6.71 23.48 11.75
C SER A 200 5.58 23.46 12.79
N THR A 201 4.69 22.47 12.71
CA THR A 201 3.57 22.26 13.64
C THR A 201 3.77 20.94 14.38
N PRO A 202 3.93 20.94 15.72
CA PRO A 202 4.09 19.70 16.49
C PRO A 202 2.80 18.88 16.50
N CYS A 203 2.91 17.57 16.70
CA CYS A 203 1.76 16.70 16.91
C CYS A 203 1.12 16.96 18.29
N ALA A 204 0.24 17.96 18.37
CA ALA A 204 -0.27 18.47 19.64
C ALA A 204 -1.34 17.59 20.30
N THR A 205 -2.02 16.72 19.54
CA THR A 205 -3.08 15.85 20.06
C THR A 205 -2.95 14.42 19.54
N PRO A 206 -3.44 13.41 20.28
CA PRO A 206 -3.45 12.02 19.83
C PRO A 206 -4.13 11.82 18.46
N ALA A 207 -5.18 12.61 18.17
CA ALA A 207 -5.84 12.61 16.87
C ALA A 207 -4.92 13.07 15.73
N VAL A 208 -4.10 14.10 15.96
CA VAL A 208 -3.16 14.62 14.96
C VAL A 208 -2.00 13.64 14.73
N VAL A 209 -1.57 12.93 15.78
CA VAL A 209 -0.60 11.81 15.66
C VAL A 209 -1.15 10.71 14.74
N ALA A 210 -2.38 10.24 14.99
CA ALA A 210 -3.00 9.20 14.18
C ALA A 210 -3.13 9.59 12.70
N LYS A 211 -3.48 10.85 12.42
CA LYS A 211 -3.52 11.39 11.06
C LYS A 211 -2.15 11.36 10.38
N ALA A 212 -1.09 11.75 11.10
CA ALA A 212 0.26 11.75 10.53
C ALA A 212 0.78 10.34 10.29
N GLU A 213 0.62 9.44 11.27
CA GLU A 213 0.96 8.03 11.14
C GLU A 213 0.25 7.37 9.95
N MET A 214 -1.07 7.55 9.83
CA MET A 214 -1.84 7.01 8.70
C MET A 214 -1.43 7.63 7.37
N THR A 215 -1.05 8.91 7.34
CA THR A 215 -0.58 9.57 6.11
C THR A 215 0.71 8.92 5.61
N ASP A 216 1.70 8.74 6.49
CA ASP A 216 2.97 8.13 6.14
C ASP A 216 2.82 6.63 5.84
N TRP A 217 1.99 5.93 6.62
CA TRP A 217 1.73 4.50 6.46
C TRP A 217 1.02 4.19 5.14
N LEU A 218 -0.04 4.93 4.77
CA LEU A 218 -0.74 4.71 3.51
C LEU A 218 0.16 4.98 2.30
N ASN A 219 1.06 5.97 2.38
CA ASN A 219 2.06 6.20 1.34
C ASN A 219 2.95 4.96 1.18
N ARG A 220 3.43 4.38 2.29
CA ARG A 220 4.25 3.17 2.23
C ARG A 220 3.48 1.96 1.70
N VAL A 221 2.24 1.75 2.13
CA VAL A 221 1.37 0.71 1.57
C VAL A 221 1.25 0.85 0.06
N ASN A 222 1.02 2.06 -0.44
CA ASN A 222 0.93 2.33 -1.88
C ASN A 222 2.23 2.06 -2.64
N THR A 223 3.40 2.27 -2.00
CA THR A 223 4.70 1.96 -2.63
C THR A 223 5.09 0.48 -2.54
N GLU A 224 4.71 -0.21 -1.47
CA GLU A 224 5.15 -1.58 -1.20
C GLU A 224 4.20 -2.63 -1.81
N LEU A 225 2.90 -2.31 -1.92
CA LEU A 225 1.86 -3.22 -2.38
C LEU A 225 1.16 -2.67 -3.64
N PRO A 226 1.32 -3.30 -4.82
CA PRO A 226 0.75 -2.80 -6.06
C PRO A 226 -0.78 -2.93 -6.06
N GLY A 227 -1.46 -1.81 -6.30
CA GLY A 227 -2.93 -1.79 -6.36
C GLY A 227 -3.58 -2.22 -5.04
N ALA A 228 -3.02 -1.78 -3.92
CA ALA A 228 -3.53 -2.17 -2.61
C ALA A 228 -4.90 -1.57 -2.30
N ARG A 229 -5.65 -2.32 -1.48
CA ARG A 229 -6.87 -1.89 -0.80
C ARG A 229 -6.70 -2.20 0.67
N VAL A 230 -7.12 -1.26 1.51
CA VAL A 230 -7.06 -1.39 2.96
C VAL A 230 -8.42 -1.07 3.55
N THR A 231 -8.84 -1.81 4.56
CA THR A 231 -10.01 -1.47 5.37
C THR A 231 -9.69 -1.73 6.83
N ILE A 232 -9.86 -0.71 7.66
CA ILE A 232 -9.67 -0.80 9.12
C ILE A 232 -10.98 -0.43 9.78
N CYS A 233 -11.47 -1.31 10.64
CA CYS A 233 -12.77 -1.18 11.29
C CYS A 233 -12.86 -2.13 12.48
N PHE A 234 -13.81 -1.86 13.36
CA PHE A 234 -14.30 -2.87 14.30
C PHE A 234 -15.23 -3.82 13.54
N ASP A 235 -15.01 -5.13 13.71
CA ASP A 235 -15.73 -6.15 12.95
C ASP A 235 -15.89 -7.44 13.76
N GLY A 236 -17.14 -7.83 14.01
CA GLY A 236 -17.47 -9.08 14.68
C GLY A 236 -17.57 -10.28 13.75
N ALA A 237 -17.63 -10.06 12.43
CA ALA A 237 -17.75 -11.13 11.43
C ALA A 237 -16.81 -10.89 10.23
N PRO A 238 -15.48 -11.01 10.41
CA PRO A 238 -14.51 -10.80 9.31
C PRO A 238 -14.55 -11.86 8.20
N TYR A 239 -15.23 -12.99 8.45
CA TYR A 239 -15.42 -14.09 7.51
C TYR A 239 -16.91 -14.34 7.28
N ASP A 240 -17.27 -14.73 6.06
CA ASP A 240 -18.62 -15.16 5.73
C ASP A 240 -18.93 -16.59 6.23
N THR A 241 -20.14 -17.08 5.98
CA THR A 241 -20.58 -18.43 6.38
C THR A 241 -19.79 -19.57 5.75
N SER A 242 -19.07 -19.29 4.66
CA SER A 242 -18.21 -20.24 3.95
C SER A 242 -16.76 -20.17 4.42
N GLY A 243 -16.44 -19.29 5.38
CA GLY A 243 -15.09 -19.03 5.86
C GLY A 243 -14.26 -18.14 4.91
N MET A 244 -14.89 -17.50 3.93
CA MET A 244 -14.19 -16.58 3.02
C MET A 244 -14.03 -15.21 3.67
N PRO A 245 -12.84 -14.59 3.61
CA PRO A 245 -12.64 -13.26 4.16
C PRO A 245 -13.50 -12.23 3.41
N GLN A 246 -14.03 -11.22 4.10
CA GLN A 246 -14.85 -10.18 3.48
C GLN A 246 -14.35 -8.77 3.80
N TRP A 247 -14.55 -7.84 2.86
CA TRP A 247 -14.18 -6.43 3.05
C TRP A 247 -15.13 -5.71 4.00
N THR A 248 -16.42 -5.98 3.89
CA THR A 248 -17.47 -5.36 4.70
C THR A 248 -17.19 -5.60 6.18
N CYS A 249 -17.31 -4.54 6.97
CA CYS A 249 -17.19 -4.62 8.42
C CYS A 249 -18.60 -4.77 8.98
N THR A 250 -18.84 -5.84 9.73
CA THR A 250 -20.15 -6.15 10.27
C THR A 250 -20.13 -5.83 11.76
N PRO A 251 -20.76 -4.71 12.19
CA PRO A 251 -20.91 -4.46 13.60
C PRO A 251 -21.94 -5.45 14.17
N THR A 252 -21.51 -6.28 15.10
CA THR A 252 -22.29 -7.26 15.85
C THR A 252 -22.65 -6.79 17.26
N GLY A 253 -22.07 -5.70 17.78
CA GLY A 253 -22.33 -5.17 19.12
C GLY A 253 -21.05 -4.90 19.94
N ALA A 254 -21.21 -4.53 21.22
CA ALA A 254 -20.09 -4.18 22.10
C ALA A 254 -19.10 -5.34 22.28
N ASP A 255 -17.80 -5.00 22.34
CA ASP A 255 -16.62 -5.89 22.38
C ASP A 255 -16.10 -6.43 21.03
N GLU A 256 -16.37 -5.72 19.93
CA GLU A 256 -15.68 -5.98 18.67
C GLU A 256 -14.17 -5.66 18.75
N ILE A 257 -13.39 -6.45 18.02
CA ILE A 257 -11.94 -6.24 17.88
C ILE A 257 -11.73 -5.42 16.61
N ALA A 258 -10.84 -4.42 16.66
CA ALA A 258 -10.43 -3.73 15.45
C ALA A 258 -9.68 -4.69 14.54
N VAL A 259 -10.03 -4.76 13.26
CA VAL A 259 -9.38 -5.59 12.26
C VAL A 259 -8.78 -4.72 11.17
N ILE A 260 -7.57 -5.08 10.74
CA ILE A 260 -6.90 -4.50 9.58
C ILE A 260 -7.02 -5.52 8.45
N LYS A 261 -7.72 -5.14 7.38
CA LYS A 261 -7.91 -5.94 6.17
C LYS A 261 -7.05 -5.35 5.05
N ILE A 262 -6.18 -6.16 4.45
CA ILE A 262 -5.28 -5.72 3.36
C ILE A 262 -5.39 -6.69 2.20
N GLY A 263 -5.44 -6.14 0.99
CA GLY A 263 -5.39 -6.86 -0.28
C GLY A 263 -4.58 -6.06 -1.29
N TRP A 264 -4.03 -6.73 -2.30
CA TRP A 264 -3.28 -6.11 -3.39
C TRP A 264 -3.58 -6.81 -4.70
N THR A 265 -3.34 -6.13 -5.80
CA THR A 265 -3.54 -6.69 -7.13
C THR A 265 -2.41 -7.64 -7.47
N ARG A 266 -2.75 -8.87 -7.87
CA ARG A 266 -1.80 -9.93 -8.20
C ARG A 266 -2.24 -10.73 -9.43
N ALA A 267 -1.34 -11.57 -9.95
CA ALA A 267 -1.74 -12.52 -10.99
C ALA A 267 -2.66 -13.59 -10.38
N SER A 268 -3.65 -14.04 -11.15
CA SER A 268 -4.54 -15.10 -10.66
C SER A 268 -3.78 -16.41 -10.47
N THR A 269 -4.14 -17.11 -9.40
CA THR A 269 -3.64 -18.47 -9.15
C THR A 269 -4.33 -19.51 -10.03
N ASP A 270 -5.51 -19.20 -10.57
CA ASP A 270 -6.22 -20.02 -11.53
C ASP A 270 -5.68 -19.77 -12.96
N ARG A 271 -4.92 -20.75 -13.45
CA ARG A 271 -4.26 -20.70 -14.77
C ARG A 271 -5.24 -20.84 -15.94
N SER A 272 -6.50 -21.20 -15.69
CA SER A 272 -7.54 -21.23 -16.73
C SER A 272 -8.04 -19.83 -17.08
N GLN A 273 -7.86 -18.87 -16.17
CA GLN A 273 -8.27 -17.49 -16.37
C GLN A 273 -7.37 -16.80 -17.40
N THR A 274 -7.99 -16.10 -18.35
CA THR A 274 -7.29 -15.32 -19.38
C THR A 274 -7.84 -13.90 -19.44
N GLY A 275 -7.11 -12.99 -20.10
CA GLY A 275 -7.50 -11.60 -20.22
C GLY A 275 -7.68 -10.93 -18.85
N ALA A 276 -8.85 -10.31 -18.63
CA ALA A 276 -9.15 -9.62 -17.38
C ALA A 276 -9.20 -10.54 -16.15
N GLY A 277 -9.51 -11.83 -16.33
CA GLY A 277 -9.56 -12.81 -15.23
C GLY A 277 -8.18 -13.28 -14.76
N ALA A 278 -7.14 -13.07 -15.57
CA ALA A 278 -5.77 -13.44 -15.20
C ALA A 278 -5.18 -12.53 -14.09
N ILE A 279 -5.90 -11.48 -13.69
CA ILE A 279 -5.49 -10.54 -12.66
C ILE A 279 -6.53 -10.52 -11.54
N GLU A 280 -6.10 -10.93 -10.34
CA GLU A 280 -6.87 -10.79 -9.11
C GLU A 280 -6.67 -9.37 -8.56
N SER A 281 -7.57 -8.46 -8.89
CA SER A 281 -7.58 -7.09 -8.33
C SER A 281 -8.13 -7.06 -6.92
N ALA A 282 -7.50 -6.28 -6.02
CA ALA A 282 -8.00 -6.06 -4.66
C ALA A 282 -9.34 -5.29 -4.61
N ALA A 283 -9.75 -4.66 -5.70
CA ALA A 283 -11.04 -3.98 -5.79
C ALA A 283 -12.21 -4.98 -5.81
N SER A 284 -12.05 -6.11 -6.49
CA SER A 284 -13.11 -7.10 -6.76
C SER A 284 -12.90 -8.44 -6.05
N ASN A 285 -11.70 -8.71 -5.54
CA ASN A 285 -11.39 -9.95 -4.82
C ASN A 285 -11.38 -9.72 -3.30
N PRO A 286 -11.65 -10.77 -2.50
CA PRO A 286 -11.53 -10.74 -1.04
C PRO A 286 -10.19 -10.21 -0.51
N PRO A 287 -10.13 -9.74 0.76
CA PRO A 287 -8.86 -9.35 1.36
C PRO A 287 -7.93 -10.57 1.49
N SER A 288 -6.64 -10.34 1.22
CA SER A 288 -5.60 -11.37 1.30
C SER A 288 -5.16 -11.64 2.73
N ILE A 289 -5.19 -10.63 3.60
CA ILE A 289 -4.79 -10.72 5.00
C ILE A 289 -5.83 -9.99 5.86
N ILE A 290 -6.22 -10.63 6.97
CA ILE A 290 -6.98 -10.02 8.06
C ILE A 290 -6.11 -10.11 9.31
N PHE A 291 -5.88 -8.98 9.97
CA PHE A 291 -5.03 -8.88 11.15
C PHE A 291 -5.82 -8.26 12.31
N PRO A 292 -6.10 -8.99 13.39
CA PRO A 292 -6.80 -8.45 14.54
C PRO A 292 -5.87 -7.55 15.37
N VAL A 293 -6.42 -6.44 15.85
CA VAL A 293 -5.77 -5.44 16.68
C VAL A 293 -6.45 -5.42 18.04
N THR A 294 -5.75 -5.93 19.05
CA THR A 294 -6.16 -5.74 20.44
C THR A 294 -5.61 -4.41 20.91
N SER A 295 -6.41 -3.34 20.82
CA SER A 295 -6.15 -2.12 21.57
C SER A 295 -6.52 -2.40 23.03
N GLY A 296 -5.60 -2.17 23.97
CA GLY A 296 -5.89 -2.39 25.39
C GLY A 296 -7.11 -1.57 25.83
N ASN A 297 -7.88 -2.10 26.79
CA ASN A 297 -9.11 -1.47 27.28
C ASN A 297 -8.87 -0.01 27.76
N ALA A 298 -9.58 0.94 27.17
CA ALA A 298 -9.46 2.37 27.48
C ALA A 298 -9.95 2.74 28.89
N THR A 299 -10.72 1.87 29.57
CA THR A 299 -11.29 2.14 30.91
C THR A 299 -10.33 1.92 32.09
N SER A 300 -9.07 1.53 31.85
CA SER A 300 -8.10 1.22 32.92
C SER A 300 -7.42 2.45 33.55
N GLY A 301 -8.06 3.62 33.51
CA GLY A 301 -7.44 4.89 33.92
C GLY A 301 -8.47 5.96 34.28
N THR A 302 -9.29 5.68 35.29
CA THR A 302 -9.93 6.70 36.12
C THR A 302 -9.10 6.96 37.36
#